data_AF-A0A3M2G3R8-F1
#
_entry.id   AF-A0A3M2G3R8-F1
#
_cell.length_a   1.000
_cell.length_b   1.000
_cell.length_c   1.000
_cell.angle_alpha   90.00
_cell.angle_beta   90.00
_cell.angle_gamma   90.00
#
_symmetry.space_group_name_H-M   'P 1'
#
loop_
_entity.id
_entity.type
_entity.pdbx_description
1 polymer ?
#
loop_
_entity_poly.entity_id
_entity_poly.type
_entity_poly.pdbx_seq_one_letter_code
_entity_poly.pdbx_strand_id
1 'polypeptide(L)'
;LGIGVPVVVLVVSADLWERGGDGVRREQVVLFNMTTLATLTLGLGVLYLAVWALAWAGAAVLVVSRLFADAVGHEVTAVDYLRLTWVTTSLAVLGGALGAGLESDDAVRAAAYRVWPDEEAWAASPET
;
A
#
# COMPACT_ATOMS: atom_id res chain seq x y z
N LEU A 1 -17.22 3.19 -5.04
CA LEU A 1 -16.24 2.17 -4.57
C LEU A 1 -14.83 2.74 -4.41
N GLY A 2 -14.15 3.29 -5.43
CA GLY A 2 -12.73 3.62 -5.22
C GLY A 2 -12.38 4.88 -4.40
N ILE A 3 -13.31 5.78 -4.03
CA ILE A 3 -13.00 6.79 -2.98
C ILE A 3 -13.08 6.10 -1.61
N GLY A 4 -13.86 5.02 -1.55
CA GLY A 4 -14.07 4.21 -0.38
C GLY A 4 -12.84 3.45 0.06
N VAL A 5 -11.85 3.18 -0.79
CA VAL A 5 -10.64 2.44 -0.37
C VAL A 5 -9.75 3.31 0.53
N PRO A 6 -9.32 4.53 0.14
CA PRO A 6 -8.60 5.40 1.07
C PRO A 6 -9.48 5.86 2.26
N VAL A 7 -10.79 6.04 2.07
CA VAL A 7 -11.71 6.40 3.16
C VAL A 7 -11.91 5.24 4.15
N VAL A 8 -12.01 4.00 3.70
CA VAL A 8 -12.10 2.80 4.56
C VAL A 8 -10.76 2.52 5.21
N VAL A 9 -9.63 2.70 4.51
CA VAL A 9 -8.30 2.66 5.14
C VAL A 9 -8.21 3.72 6.22
N LEU A 10 -8.72 4.94 6.02
CA LEU A 10 -8.79 5.96 7.07
C LEU A 10 -9.70 5.56 8.24
N VAL A 11 -10.89 5.04 7.97
CA VAL A 11 -11.88 4.65 9.00
C VAL A 11 -11.45 3.40 9.78
N VAL A 12 -10.77 2.45 9.13
CA VAL A 12 -10.23 1.22 9.72
C VAL A 12 -8.87 1.45 10.38
N SER A 13 -8.04 2.36 9.85
CA SER A 13 -6.81 2.78 10.56
C SER A 13 -7.11 3.74 11.71
N ALA A 14 -8.31 4.32 11.75
CA ALA A 14 -8.87 5.01 12.92
C ALA A 14 -9.30 4.03 14.04
N ASP A 15 -8.94 2.75 13.96
CA ASP A 15 -8.99 1.80 15.08
C ASP A 15 -8.00 2.15 16.22
N LEU A 16 -7.46 3.37 16.25
CA LEU A 16 -6.87 3.98 17.44
C LEU A 16 -7.94 4.54 18.40
N TRP A 17 -9.01 3.76 18.59
CA TRP A 17 -9.91 3.90 19.72
C TRP A 17 -9.34 3.22 20.98
N GLU A 18 -8.02 3.12 21.10
CA GLU A 18 -7.39 2.48 22.25
C GLU A 18 -7.28 3.48 23.42
N ARG A 19 -8.29 3.36 24.28
CA ARG A 19 -8.36 3.94 25.63
C ARG A 19 -7.10 3.54 26.40
N GLY A 20 -6.28 4.52 26.77
CA GLY A 20 -4.89 4.27 27.11
C GLY A 20 -4.64 3.39 28.34
N GLY A 21 -3.46 2.76 28.36
CA GLY A 21 -2.91 2.05 29.51
C GLY A 21 -2.03 2.93 30.39
N ASP A 22 -1.96 2.57 31.66
CA ASP A 22 -1.41 3.36 32.76
C ASP A 22 0.12 3.52 32.71
N GLY A 23 0.60 4.75 32.86
CA GLY A 23 2.01 5.06 33.16
C GLY A 23 2.69 6.11 32.26
N VAL A 24 2.21 6.31 31.03
CA VAL A 24 2.64 7.39 30.13
C VAL A 24 1.48 8.37 29.96
N ARG A 25 1.75 9.69 29.85
CA ARG A 25 0.71 10.68 29.51
C ARG A 25 0.05 10.24 28.20
N ARG A 26 -1.16 9.66 28.28
CA ARG A 26 -1.95 9.10 27.16
C ARG A 26 -1.95 10.01 25.92
N GLU A 27 -1.92 11.32 26.15
CA GLU A 27 -1.85 12.39 25.17
C GLU A 27 -0.61 12.34 24.24
N GLN A 28 0.56 11.97 24.75
CA GLN A 28 1.81 11.92 23.96
C GLN A 28 1.85 10.70 23.03
N VAL A 29 1.29 9.57 23.47
CA VAL A 29 1.16 8.35 22.65
C VAL A 29 0.14 8.58 21.52
N VAL A 30 -0.95 9.28 21.81
CA VAL A 30 -1.97 9.63 20.81
C VAL A 30 -1.40 10.56 19.73
N LEU A 31 -0.67 11.62 20.11
CA LEU A 31 -0.11 12.58 19.15
C LEU A 31 0.92 11.92 18.21
N PHE A 32 1.75 11.02 18.72
CA PHE A 32 2.73 10.31 17.89
C PHE A 32 2.06 9.37 16.89
N ASN A 33 1.10 8.55 17.34
CA ASN A 33 0.39 7.62 16.46
C ASN A 33 -0.46 8.36 15.40
N MET A 34 -1.06 9.50 15.76
CA MET A 34 -1.78 10.37 14.82
C MET A 34 -0.87 10.90 13.71
N THR A 35 0.35 11.31 14.06
CA THR A 35 1.31 11.85 13.09
C THR A 35 1.76 10.75 12.12
N THR A 36 2.13 9.58 12.66
CA THR A 36 2.50 8.42 11.84
C THR A 36 1.38 8.02 10.89
N LEU A 37 0.14 7.94 11.40
CA LEU A 37 -1.01 7.59 10.58
C LEU A 37 -1.29 8.64 9.48
N ALA A 38 -1.21 9.93 9.83
CA ALA A 38 -1.41 11.02 8.89
C ALA A 38 -0.35 10.98 7.78
N THR A 39 0.92 10.77 8.13
CA THR A 39 2.01 10.65 7.16
C THR A 39 1.85 9.44 6.25
N LEU A 40 1.52 8.26 6.81
CA LEU A 40 1.28 7.05 6.02
C LEU A 40 0.10 7.21 5.07
N THR A 41 -1.01 7.78 5.55
CA THR A 41 -2.20 8.05 4.73
C THR A 41 -1.86 9.01 3.58
N LEU A 42 -1.15 10.09 3.87
CA LEU A 42 -0.76 11.07 2.86
C LEU A 42 0.16 10.42 1.82
N GLY A 43 1.17 9.68 2.25
CA GLY A 43 2.08 8.96 1.35
C GLY A 43 1.35 7.95 0.45
N LEU A 44 0.47 7.14 1.03
CA LEU A 44 -0.28 6.12 0.30
C LEU A 44 -1.32 6.75 -0.64
N GLY A 45 -1.96 7.84 -0.22
CA GLY A 45 -2.87 8.63 -1.05
C GLY A 45 -2.16 9.24 -2.25
N VAL A 46 -0.96 9.82 -2.06
CA VAL A 46 -0.14 10.36 -3.16
C VAL A 46 0.28 9.25 -4.13
N LEU A 47 0.73 8.10 -3.61
CA LEU A 47 1.11 6.96 -4.45
C LEU A 47 -0.08 6.45 -5.28
N TYR A 48 -1.25 6.29 -4.67
CA TYR A 48 -2.47 5.88 -5.37
C TYR A 48 -2.81 6.86 -6.50
N LEU A 49 -2.77 8.17 -6.22
CA LEU A 49 -3.03 9.19 -7.25
C LEU A 49 -2.00 9.16 -8.38
N ALA A 50 -0.74 8.88 -8.09
CA ALA A 50 0.30 8.74 -9.11
C ALA A 50 0.05 7.53 -10.03
N VAL A 51 -0.25 6.35 -9.45
CA VAL A 51 -0.60 5.15 -10.24
C VAL A 51 -1.87 5.39 -11.05
N TRP A 52 -2.86 6.05 -10.47
CA TRP A 52 -4.09 6.41 -11.16
C TRP A 52 -3.88 7.36 -12.33
N ALA A 53 -3.07 8.41 -12.14
CA ALA A 53 -2.72 9.35 -13.20
C ALA A 53 -1.98 8.64 -14.35
N LEU A 54 -1.07 7.72 -14.01
CA LEU A 54 -0.35 6.92 -14.99
C LEU A 54 -1.28 5.98 -15.75
N ALA A 55 -2.22 5.34 -15.06
CA ALA A 55 -3.25 4.51 -15.68
C ALA A 55 -4.15 5.34 -16.62
N TRP A 56 -4.51 6.56 -16.22
CA TRP A 56 -5.31 7.47 -17.03
C TRP A 56 -4.59 7.93 -18.30
N ALA A 57 -3.33 8.33 -18.18
CA ALA A 57 -2.47 8.62 -19.33
C ALA A 57 -2.32 7.40 -20.24
N GLY A 58 -2.09 6.21 -19.65
CA GLY A 58 -2.01 4.96 -20.39
C GLY A 58 -3.30 4.64 -21.13
N ALA A 59 -4.46 4.80 -20.50
CA ALA A 59 -5.74 4.56 -21.13
C ALA A 59 -6.00 5.50 -22.32
N ALA A 60 -5.62 6.78 -22.20
CA ALA A 60 -5.74 7.75 -23.29
C ALA A 60 -4.94 7.33 -24.55
N VAL A 61 -3.82 6.61 -24.39
CA VAL A 61 -2.98 6.14 -25.49
C VAL A 61 -3.38 4.75 -25.97
N LEU A 62 -3.72 3.84 -25.06
CA LEU A 62 -3.89 2.41 -25.34
C LEU A 62 -5.34 2.02 -25.67
N VAL A 63 -6.34 2.76 -25.18
CA VAL A 63 -7.75 2.41 -25.35
C VAL A 63 -8.31 3.12 -26.58
N VAL A 64 -8.63 2.32 -27.60
CA VAL A 64 -9.26 2.79 -28.83
C VAL A 64 -10.70 3.24 -28.53
N SER A 65 -10.97 4.53 -28.73
CA SER A 65 -12.26 5.16 -28.41
C SER A 65 -13.45 4.47 -29.08
N ARG A 66 -13.31 3.96 -30.31
CA ARG A 66 -14.39 3.22 -31.00
C ARG A 66 -14.76 1.92 -30.30
N LEU A 67 -13.76 1.10 -29.94
CA LEU A 67 -13.99 -0.15 -29.23
C LEU A 67 -14.59 0.10 -27.84
N PHE A 68 -14.17 1.18 -27.19
CA PHE A 68 -14.71 1.56 -25.90
C PHE A 68 -16.13 2.14 -26.02
N ALA A 69 -16.44 2.90 -27.07
CA ALA A 69 -17.79 3.37 -27.36
C ALA A 69 -18.75 2.21 -27.61
N ASP A 70 -18.32 1.21 -28.39
CA ASP A 70 -19.10 0.00 -28.64
C ASP A 70 -19.35 -0.79 -27.34
N ALA A 71 -18.36 -0.84 -26.44
CA ALA A 71 -18.48 -1.52 -25.15
C ALA A 71 -19.42 -0.81 -24.17
N VAL A 72 -19.42 0.53 -24.15
CA VAL A 72 -20.22 1.34 -23.21
C VAL A 72 -21.60 1.70 -23.82
N GLY A 73 -21.76 1.57 -25.13
CA GLY A 73 -23.02 1.81 -25.85
C GLY A 73 -23.36 3.29 -26.04
N HIS A 74 -22.41 4.19 -25.80
CA HIS A 74 -22.55 5.64 -26.01
C HIS A 74 -21.22 6.26 -26.44
N GLU A 75 -21.26 7.53 -26.88
CA GLU A 75 -20.04 8.28 -27.18
C GLU A 75 -19.16 8.39 -25.93
N VAL A 76 -17.89 8.04 -26.08
CA VAL A 76 -16.93 7.99 -24.98
C VAL A 76 -16.61 9.41 -24.51
N THR A 77 -16.74 9.64 -23.21
CA THR A 77 -16.37 10.89 -22.55
C THR A 77 -15.11 10.72 -21.69
N ALA A 78 -14.49 11.83 -21.29
CA ALA A 78 -13.37 11.82 -20.36
C ALA A 78 -13.72 11.15 -19.01
N VAL A 79 -15.00 11.20 -18.61
CA VAL A 79 -15.49 10.57 -17.36
C VAL A 79 -15.45 9.04 -17.45
N ASP A 80 -15.62 8.48 -18.64
CA ASP A 80 -15.59 7.02 -18.83
C ASP A 80 -14.17 6.48 -18.71
N TYR A 81 -13.19 7.19 -19.27
CA TYR A 81 -11.77 6.94 -19.02
C TYR A 81 -11.45 7.06 -17.53
N LEU A 82 -11.99 8.08 -16.87
CA LEU A 82 -11.80 8.29 -15.43
C LEU A 82 -12.27 7.10 -14.60
N ARG A 83 -13.46 6.57 -14.90
CA ARG A 83 -14.05 5.41 -14.22
C ARG A 83 -13.27 4.13 -14.51
N LEU A 84 -12.89 3.92 -15.77
CA LEU A 84 -12.10 2.77 -16.19
C LEU A 84 -10.78 2.72 -15.41
N THR A 85 -10.04 3.82 -15.44
CA THR A 85 -8.69 3.87 -14.87
C THR A 85 -8.74 3.80 -13.35
N TRP A 86 -9.81 4.30 -12.74
CA TRP A 86 -10.08 4.18 -11.32
C TRP A 86 -10.23 2.72 -10.87
N VAL A 87 -11.03 1.93 -11.59
CA VAL A 87 -11.22 0.50 -11.30
C VAL A 87 -9.91 -0.27 -11.52
N THR A 88 -9.24 -0.03 -12.65
CA THR A 88 -7.96 -0.67 -12.97
C THR A 88 -6.89 -0.36 -11.93
N THR A 89 -6.79 0.89 -11.48
CA THR A 89 -5.84 1.29 -10.44
C THR A 89 -6.14 0.60 -9.11
N SER A 90 -7.41 0.54 -8.72
CA SER A 90 -7.82 -0.17 -7.50
C SER A 90 -7.39 -1.64 -7.55
N LEU A 91 -7.58 -2.30 -8.70
CA LEU A 91 -7.15 -3.67 -8.91
C LEU A 91 -5.63 -3.83 -8.88
N ALA A 92 -4.88 -2.90 -9.49
CA ALA A 92 -3.43 -2.91 -9.48
C ALA A 92 -2.86 -2.78 -8.06
N VAL A 93 -3.41 -1.86 -7.26
CA VAL A 93 -3.01 -1.67 -5.86
C VAL A 93 -3.35 -2.91 -5.02
N LEU A 94 -4.53 -3.52 -5.23
CA LEU A 94 -4.88 -4.79 -4.57
C LEU A 94 -3.91 -5.92 -4.96
N GLY A 95 -3.56 -6.03 -6.24
CA GLY A 95 -2.59 -7.01 -6.72
C GLY A 95 -1.19 -6.78 -6.13
N GLY A 96 -0.76 -5.52 -6.03
CA GLY A 96 0.51 -5.16 -5.39
C GLY A 96 0.54 -5.48 -3.90
N ALA A 97 -0.55 -5.20 -3.18
CA ALA A 97 -0.67 -5.54 -1.76
C ALA A 97 -0.69 -7.05 -1.52
N LEU A 98 -1.43 -7.80 -2.35
CA LEU A 98 -1.43 -9.26 -2.29
C LEU A 98 -0.05 -9.84 -2.62
N GLY A 99 0.65 -9.31 -3.62
CA GLY A 99 2.01 -9.72 -3.96
C GLY A 99 2.99 -9.49 -2.82
N ALA A 100 2.94 -8.31 -2.20
CA ALA A 100 3.76 -7.98 -1.04
C ALA A 100 3.43 -8.84 0.20
N GLY A 101 2.16 -9.19 0.41
CA GLY A 101 1.73 -10.02 1.54
C GLY A 101 2.04 -11.51 1.40
N LEU A 102 2.30 -11.99 0.17
CA LEU A 102 2.72 -13.36 -0.10
C LEU A 102 4.24 -13.55 0.04
N GLU A 103 5.00 -12.47 0.16
CA GLU A 103 6.44 -12.50 0.40
C GLU A 103 6.68 -12.69 1.91
N SER A 104 7.15 -13.88 2.31
CA SER A 104 7.39 -14.19 3.73
C SER A 104 8.55 -13.38 4.28
N ASP A 105 8.40 -12.82 5.49
CA ASP A 105 9.46 -12.08 6.20
C ASP A 105 10.79 -12.84 6.27
N ASP A 106 10.74 -14.17 6.33
CA ASP A 106 11.94 -15.04 6.33
C ASP A 106 12.70 -15.00 5.00
N ALA A 107 12.03 -14.85 3.87
CA ALA A 107 12.67 -14.73 2.56
C ALA A 107 13.37 -13.37 2.41
N VAL A 108 12.72 -12.29 2.87
CA VAL A 108 13.30 -10.94 2.87
C VAL A 108 14.49 -10.87 3.84
N ARG A 109 14.36 -11.46 5.03
CA ARG A 109 15.43 -11.50 6.04
C ARG A 109 16.60 -12.37 5.60
N ALA A 110 16.37 -13.52 4.97
CA ALA A 110 17.44 -14.39 4.44
C ALA A 110 18.17 -13.78 3.23
N ALA A 111 17.48 -12.97 2.42
CA ALA A 111 18.10 -12.25 1.31
C ALA A 111 18.90 -11.01 1.79
N ALA A 112 18.41 -10.30 2.80
CA ALA A 112 19.05 -9.11 3.35
C ALA A 112 20.20 -9.42 4.32
N TYR A 113 20.04 -10.46 5.13
CA TYR A 113 21.06 -10.95 6.05
C TYR A 113 21.50 -12.35 5.61
N ARG A 114 22.72 -12.47 5.05
CA ARG A 114 23.39 -13.77 5.12
C ARG A 114 23.52 -14.14 6.59
N VAL A 115 22.88 -15.22 7.01
CA VAL A 115 23.14 -15.83 8.31
C VAL A 115 24.65 -16.12 8.35
N TRP A 116 25.38 -15.46 9.24
CA TRP A 116 26.74 -15.87 9.58
C TRP A 116 26.59 -16.94 10.66
N PRO A 117 26.75 -18.25 10.36
CA PRO A 117 27.06 -19.17 11.42
C PRO A 117 28.41 -18.74 11.98
N ASP A 118 28.61 -18.80 13.30
CA ASP A 118 29.91 -18.99 13.98
C ASP A 118 29.90 -18.40 15.41
N GLU A 119 28.88 -18.68 16.22
CA GLU A 119 29.06 -18.66 17.69
C GLU A 119 29.65 -20.00 18.19
N GLU A 120 29.48 -21.09 17.44
CA GLU A 120 30.05 -22.42 17.76
C GLU A 120 31.56 -22.51 17.46
N ALA A 121 32.11 -21.65 16.60
CA ALA A 121 33.53 -21.65 16.24
C ALA A 121 34.43 -21.07 17.35
N TRP A 122 33.89 -20.19 18.21
CA TRP A 122 34.61 -19.64 19.36
C TRP A 122 34.59 -20.58 20.57
N ALA A 123 33.54 -21.39 20.74
CA ALA A 123 33.46 -22.38 21.82
C ALA A 123 34.39 -23.59 21.61
N ALA A 124 34.88 -23.80 20.39
CA ALA A 124 35.79 -24.90 20.04
C ALA A 124 37.29 -24.52 20.12
N SER A 125 37.65 -23.31 20.58
CA SER A 125 39.06 -22.99 20.77
C SER A 125 39.59 -23.74 22.00
N PRO A 126 40.54 -24.69 21.85
CA PRO A 126 41.19 -25.28 23.00
C PRO A 126 42.14 -24.22 23.56
N GLU A 127 41.92 -23.82 24.80
CA GLU A 127 42.83 -22.96 25.54
C GLU A 127 44.23 -23.62 25.54
N THR A 128 45.19 -23.01 24.84
CA THR A 128 46.62 -23.38 24.89
C THR A 128 47.37 -22.45 25.81
#